data_AF-A0A969KI80-F1
#
_entry.id   AF-A0A969KI80-F1
#
_cell.length_a   1.000
_cell.length_b   1.000
_cell.length_c   1.000
_cell.angle_alpha   90.00
_cell.angle_beta   90.00
_cell.angle_gamma   90.00
#
_symmetry.space_group_name_H-M   'P 1'
#
loop_
_entity.id
_entity.type
_entity.pdbx_description
1 polymer ?
#
loop_
_entity_poly.entity_id
_entity_poly.type
_entity_poly.pdbx_seq_one_letter_code
_entity_poly.pdbx_strand_id
1 'polypeptide(L)'
;MLGTIIEIIYFIGVILFIMGLRKMNSPDTARLGNFYAGIGMALGIVASMVAPMGDVPNNYAWIFGGMVVGGGFGAVASKRVQLTDMPQLVSLFNGFGGACAVLIGFVELNNGYFGTTVMDSTQLGTVLFALFVGGVAFTGSVFGV
;
A
#
# COMPACT_ATOMS: atom_id res chain seq x y z
N MET A 1 -17.96 -5.19 18.00
CA MET A 1 -16.75 -5.13 18.86
C MET A 1 -15.48 -5.26 18.04
N LEU A 2 -15.28 -6.33 17.26
CA LEU A 2 -14.06 -6.50 16.45
C LEU A 2 -13.84 -5.37 15.41
N GLY A 3 -14.89 -4.97 14.66
CA GLY A 3 -14.79 -3.87 13.69
C GLY A 3 -14.32 -2.55 14.31
N THR A 4 -14.88 -2.18 15.46
CA THR A 4 -14.46 -0.97 16.19
C THR A 4 -13.00 -1.03 16.63
N ILE A 5 -12.51 -2.21 17.03
CA ILE A 5 -11.09 -2.40 17.38
C ILE A 5 -10.21 -2.17 16.15
N ILE A 6 -10.60 -2.70 14.99
CA ILE A 6 -9.88 -2.51 13.71
C ILE A 6 -9.83 -1.03 13.32
N GLU A 7 -10.95 -0.31 13.43
CA GLU A 7 -11.02 1.13 13.16
C GLU A 7 -10.10 1.93 14.10
N ILE A 8 -10.05 1.58 15.38
CA ILE A 8 -9.12 2.18 16.34
C ILE A 8 -7.68 1.90 15.96
N ILE A 9 -7.35 0.67 15.51
CA ILE A 9 -6.00 0.33 15.06
C ILE A 9 -5.61 1.15 13.82
N TYR A 10 -6.52 1.29 12.84
CA TYR A 10 -6.28 2.15 11.68
C TYR A 10 -6.05 3.60 12.09
N PHE A 11 -6.85 4.12 13.02
CA PHE A 11 -6.68 5.46 13.54
C PHE A 11 -5.32 5.67 14.22
N ILE A 12 -4.89 4.73 15.07
CA ILE A 12 -3.55 4.74 15.67
C ILE A 12 -2.46 4.69 14.58
N GLY A 13 -2.65 3.86 13.55
CA GLY A 13 -1.74 3.78 12.40
C GLY A 13 -1.57 5.12 11.68
N VAL A 14 -2.66 5.84 11.43
CA VAL A 14 -2.65 7.19 10.83
C VAL A 14 -1.88 8.17 11.71
N ILE A 15 -2.11 8.16 13.04
CA ILE A 15 -1.38 9.01 13.98
C ILE A 15 0.12 8.74 13.90
N LEU A 16 0.54 7.47 13.90
CA LEU A 16 1.94 7.08 13.81
C LEU A 16 2.58 7.51 12.49
N PHE A 17 1.85 7.40 11.36
CA PHE A 17 2.31 7.92 10.07
C PHE A 17 2.54 9.43 10.10
N ILE A 18 1.57 10.20 10.63
CA ILE A 18 1.69 11.66 10.74
C ILE A 18 2.88 12.04 11.63
N MET A 19 3.04 11.39 12.78
CA MET A 19 4.18 11.60 13.68
C MET A 19 5.50 11.21 13.01
N GLY A 20 5.51 10.11 12.25
CA GLY A 20 6.66 9.63 11.48
C GLY A 20 7.12 10.66 10.46
N LEU A 21 6.20 11.13 9.59
CA LEU A 21 6.47 12.16 8.59
C LEU A 21 6.99 13.45 9.24
N ARG A 22 6.36 13.91 10.32
CA ARG A 22 6.80 15.11 11.05
C ARG A 22 8.23 14.98 11.57
N LYS A 23 8.61 13.80 12.08
CA LYS A 23 9.96 13.55 12.59
C LYS A 23 11.01 13.37 11.49
N MET A 24 10.62 13.00 10.29
CA MET A 24 11.54 12.92 9.14
C MET A 24 12.00 14.30 8.63
N ASN A 25 11.34 15.39 9.01
CA ASN A 25 11.73 16.75 8.63
C ASN A 25 12.96 17.30 9.38
N SER A 26 13.50 16.60 10.37
CA SER A 26 14.75 16.97 11.05
C SER A 26 15.73 15.79 11.04
N PRO A 27 17.02 16.02 10.69
CA PRO A 27 18.05 14.98 10.71
C PRO A 27 18.16 14.25 12.05
N ASP A 28 18.02 14.97 13.17
CA ASP A 28 18.18 14.43 14.52
C ASP A 28 17.08 13.39 14.85
N THR A 29 15.88 13.59 14.32
CA THR A 29 14.72 12.72 14.58
C THR A 29 14.36 11.79 13.43
N ALA A 30 15.05 11.86 12.29
CA ALA A 30 14.67 11.16 11.07
C ALA A 30 14.59 9.64 11.24
N ARG A 31 15.55 9.03 11.96
CA ARG A 31 15.56 7.59 12.24
C ARG A 31 14.33 7.15 13.05
N LEU A 32 13.95 7.95 14.05
CA LEU A 32 12.77 7.70 14.86
C LEU A 32 11.48 7.90 14.04
N GLY A 33 11.48 8.89 13.13
CA GLY A 33 10.37 9.12 12.22
C GLY A 33 10.10 7.92 11.31
N ASN A 34 11.15 7.36 10.71
CA ASN A 34 11.02 6.14 9.90
C ASN A 34 10.51 4.94 10.72
N PHE A 35 10.98 4.80 11.97
CA PHE A 35 10.49 3.74 12.86
C PHE A 35 9.00 3.86 13.17
N TYR A 36 8.50 5.08 13.44
CA TYR A 36 7.07 5.30 13.71
C TYR A 36 6.21 5.00 12.48
N ALA A 37 6.64 5.43 11.30
CA ALA A 37 5.96 5.10 10.05
C ALA A 37 5.94 3.58 9.80
N GLY A 38 7.05 2.88 10.10
CA GLY A 38 7.13 1.42 10.00
C GLY A 38 6.15 0.69 10.92
N ILE A 39 6.01 1.14 12.18
CA ILE A 39 5.00 0.58 13.09
C ILE A 39 3.59 0.86 12.59
N GLY A 40 3.32 2.08 12.10
CA GLY A 40 2.02 2.44 11.53
C GLY A 40 1.62 1.53 10.36
N MET A 41 2.56 1.26 9.44
CA MET A 41 2.38 0.33 8.33
C MET A 41 2.11 -1.11 8.83
N ALA A 42 2.89 -1.60 9.81
CA ALA A 42 2.71 -2.93 10.37
C ALA A 42 1.33 -3.11 11.04
N LEU A 43 0.86 -2.11 11.79
CA LEU A 43 -0.47 -2.11 12.38
C LEU A 43 -1.56 -2.18 11.30
N GLY A 44 -1.42 -1.40 10.22
CA GLY A 44 -2.33 -1.45 9.08
C GLY A 44 -2.44 -2.85 8.47
N ILE A 45 -1.29 -3.49 8.20
CA ILE A 45 -1.24 -4.85 7.64
C ILE A 45 -1.93 -5.86 8.57
N VAL A 46 -1.62 -5.83 9.87
CA VAL A 46 -2.21 -6.75 10.85
C VAL A 46 -3.72 -6.53 10.97
N ALA A 47 -4.16 -5.28 11.04
CA ALA A 47 -5.58 -4.95 11.09
C ALA A 47 -6.34 -5.44 9.84
N SER A 48 -5.75 -5.28 8.65
CA SER A 48 -6.32 -5.79 7.41
C SER A 48 -6.35 -7.32 7.33
N MET A 49 -5.38 -8.01 7.93
CA MET A 49 -5.37 -9.49 7.99
C MET A 49 -6.46 -10.06 8.90
N VAL A 50 -6.77 -9.36 9.99
CA VAL A 50 -7.80 -9.79 10.99
C VAL A 50 -9.19 -9.25 10.63
N ALA A 51 -9.28 -8.37 9.63
CA ALA A 51 -10.55 -7.85 9.15
C ALA A 51 -11.48 -8.99 8.69
N PRO A 52 -12.78 -8.93 9.01
CA PRO A 52 -13.73 -9.94 8.58
C PRO A 52 -13.76 -10.03 7.05
N MET A 53 -13.22 -11.13 6.53
CA MET A 53 -13.44 -11.55 5.15
C MET A 53 -14.80 -12.24 5.16
N GLY A 54 -15.76 -11.81 4.34
CA GLY A 54 -17.08 -12.43 4.26
C GLY A 54 -17.01 -13.87 3.70
N ASP A 55 -17.78 -14.20 2.66
CA ASP A 55 -17.74 -15.51 2.01
C ASP A 55 -16.52 -15.71 1.07
N VAL A 56 -15.40 -15.05 1.36
CA VAL A 56 -14.20 -15.08 0.51
C VAL A 56 -13.35 -16.31 0.88
N PRO A 57 -12.82 -17.07 -0.10
CA PRO A 57 -11.94 -18.20 0.17
C PRO A 57 -10.76 -17.82 1.07
N ASN A 58 -10.38 -18.73 1.98
CA ASN A 58 -9.26 -18.59 2.91
C ASN A 58 -7.91 -18.57 2.15
N ASN A 59 -7.58 -17.42 1.54
CA ASN A 59 -6.40 -17.20 0.71
C ASN A 59 -5.22 -16.60 1.48
N TYR A 60 -5.17 -16.80 2.80
CA TYR A 60 -4.12 -16.26 3.66
C TYR A 60 -2.72 -16.75 3.23
N ALA A 61 -2.61 -17.97 2.70
CA ALA A 61 -1.35 -18.49 2.15
C ALA A 61 -0.84 -17.66 0.95
N TRP A 62 -1.74 -17.23 0.05
CA TRP A 62 -1.39 -16.38 -1.09
C TRP A 62 -1.01 -14.97 -0.64
N ILE A 63 -1.74 -14.41 0.32
CA ILE A 63 -1.44 -13.08 0.88
C ILE A 63 -0.05 -13.11 1.54
N PHE A 64 0.21 -14.10 2.40
CA PHE A 64 1.48 -14.23 3.08
C PHE A 64 2.63 -14.53 2.11
N GLY A 65 2.41 -15.40 1.12
CA GLY A 65 3.37 -15.66 0.05
C GLY A 65 3.72 -14.39 -0.73
N GLY A 66 2.72 -13.60 -1.11
CA GLY A 66 2.91 -12.32 -1.78
C GLY A 66 3.68 -11.31 -0.95
N MET A 67 3.35 -11.18 0.35
CA MET A 67 4.08 -10.30 1.27
C MET A 67 5.55 -10.71 1.43
N VAL A 68 5.83 -12.01 1.57
CA VAL A 68 7.21 -12.52 1.71
C VAL A 68 7.99 -12.30 0.42
N VAL A 69 7.42 -12.59 -0.73
CA VAL A 69 8.09 -12.42 -2.03
C VAL A 69 8.33 -10.94 -2.33
N GLY A 70 7.29 -10.11 -2.24
CA GLY A 70 7.40 -8.67 -2.52
C GLY A 70 8.26 -7.93 -1.50
N GLY A 71 8.03 -8.17 -0.21
CA GLY A 71 8.82 -7.58 0.88
C GLY A 71 10.27 -8.06 0.87
N GLY A 72 10.50 -9.34 0.58
CA GLY A 72 11.84 -9.90 0.41
C GLY A 72 12.60 -9.27 -0.75
N PHE A 73 11.97 -9.18 -1.93
CA PHE A 73 12.56 -8.52 -3.09
C PHE A 73 12.88 -7.04 -2.80
N GLY A 74 11.94 -6.29 -2.22
CA GLY A 74 12.16 -4.89 -1.84
C GLY A 74 13.28 -4.70 -0.82
N ALA A 75 13.38 -5.58 0.18
CA ALA A 75 14.44 -5.56 1.17
C ALA A 75 15.83 -5.88 0.59
N VAL A 76 15.91 -6.79 -0.38
CA VAL A 76 17.17 -7.11 -1.06
C VAL A 76 17.58 -5.97 -2.01
N ALA A 77 16.64 -5.47 -2.82
CA ALA A 77 16.90 -4.39 -3.77
C ALA A 77 17.40 -3.13 -3.05
N SER A 78 16.71 -2.72 -1.97
CA SER A 78 17.09 -1.53 -1.19
C SER A 78 18.45 -1.61 -0.51
N LYS A 79 18.97 -2.81 -0.24
CA LYS A 79 20.30 -3.00 0.37
C LYS A 79 21.44 -3.09 -0.65
N ARG A 80 21.14 -3.45 -1.90
CA ARG A 80 22.16 -3.72 -2.93
C ARG A 80 22.41 -2.57 -3.88
N VAL A 81 21.49 -1.60 -3.96
CA VAL A 81 21.60 -0.45 -4.86
C VAL A 81 22.59 0.58 -4.31
N GLN A 82 23.36 1.20 -5.19
CA GLN A 82 24.35 2.22 -4.82
C GLN A 82 23.63 3.50 -4.35
N LEU A 83 24.27 4.25 -3.44
CA LEU A 83 23.69 5.51 -2.95
C LEU A 83 23.50 6.56 -4.06
N THR A 84 24.26 6.47 -5.16
CA THR A 84 24.11 7.32 -6.34
C THR A 84 22.82 7.04 -7.12
N ASP A 85 22.35 5.81 -7.07
CA ASP A 85 21.21 5.32 -7.85
C ASP A 85 19.92 5.33 -7.00
N MET A 86 19.96 5.91 -5.80
CA MET A 86 18.81 6.09 -4.92
C MET A 86 17.62 6.79 -5.60
N PRO A 87 17.80 7.82 -6.44
CA PRO A 87 16.67 8.43 -7.15
C PRO A 87 15.89 7.42 -8.02
N GLN A 88 16.61 6.49 -8.67
CA GLN A 88 16.03 5.51 -9.57
C GLN A 88 15.25 4.45 -8.79
N LEU A 89 15.82 3.96 -7.68
CA LEU A 89 15.16 3.01 -6.80
C LEU A 89 13.87 3.58 -6.19
N VAL A 90 13.92 4.83 -5.71
CA VAL A 90 12.74 5.51 -5.13
C VAL A 90 11.64 5.66 -6.18
N SER A 91 12.00 6.03 -7.40
CA SER A 91 11.03 6.10 -8.49
C SER A 91 10.42 4.73 -8.80
N LEU A 92 11.23 3.68 -8.91
CA LEU A 92 10.72 2.32 -9.17
C LEU A 92 9.74 1.85 -8.07
N PHE A 93 10.04 2.11 -6.80
CA PHE A 93 9.13 1.77 -5.69
C PHE A 93 7.83 2.57 -5.72
N ASN A 94 7.85 3.84 -6.15
CA ASN A 94 6.62 4.59 -6.41
C ASN A 94 5.82 3.96 -7.55
N GLY A 95 6.51 3.55 -8.63
CA GLY A 95 5.91 2.85 -9.75
C GLY A 95 5.16 1.58 -9.33
N PHE A 96 5.77 0.74 -8.48
CA PHE A 96 5.08 -0.44 -7.95
C PHE A 96 3.84 -0.09 -7.13
N GLY A 97 3.85 1.01 -6.37
CA GLY A 97 2.65 1.54 -5.71
C GLY A 97 1.54 1.90 -6.70
N GLY A 98 1.88 2.54 -7.81
CA GLY A 98 0.97 2.82 -8.92
C GLY A 98 0.41 1.55 -9.57
N ALA A 99 1.26 0.55 -9.83
CA ALA A 99 0.85 -0.74 -10.37
C ALA A 99 -0.13 -1.48 -9.43
N CYS A 100 0.11 -1.43 -8.11
CA CYS A 100 -0.82 -1.97 -7.12
C CYS A 100 -2.20 -1.29 -7.21
N ALA A 101 -2.26 0.04 -7.32
CA ALA A 101 -3.51 0.76 -7.46
C ALA A 101 -4.27 0.36 -8.73
N VAL A 102 -3.56 0.14 -9.85
CA VAL A 102 -4.14 -0.34 -11.10
C VAL A 102 -4.71 -1.75 -10.97
N LEU A 103 -3.96 -2.68 -10.36
CA LEU A 103 -4.41 -4.06 -10.16
C LEU A 103 -5.63 -4.12 -9.25
N ILE A 104 -5.64 -3.37 -8.14
CA ILE A 104 -6.79 -3.27 -7.24
C ILE A 104 -7.99 -2.71 -8.00
N GLY A 105 -7.81 -1.61 -8.73
CA GLY A 105 -8.89 -1.01 -9.52
C GLY A 105 -9.47 -1.96 -10.57
N PHE A 106 -8.62 -2.73 -11.25
CA PHE A 106 -9.07 -3.73 -12.22
C PHE A 106 -9.90 -4.84 -11.57
N VAL A 107 -9.49 -5.33 -10.39
CA VAL A 107 -10.25 -6.33 -9.62
C VAL A 107 -11.60 -5.77 -9.16
N GLU A 108 -11.62 -4.53 -8.67
CA GLU A 108 -12.87 -3.86 -8.24
C GLU A 108 -13.84 -3.66 -9.41
N LEU A 109 -13.36 -3.23 -10.59
CA LEU A 109 -14.20 -3.14 -11.79
C LEU A 109 -14.74 -4.53 -12.18
N ASN A 110 -13.90 -5.55 -12.20
CA ASN A 110 -14.35 -6.90 -12.52
C ASN A 110 -15.44 -7.39 -11.55
N ASN A 111 -15.28 -7.14 -10.25
CA ASN A 111 -16.29 -7.47 -9.24
C ASN A 111 -17.56 -6.62 -9.36
N GLY A 112 -17.45 -5.37 -9.80
CA GLY A 112 -18.57 -4.47 -10.01
C GLY A 112 -19.39 -4.74 -11.27
N TYR A 113 -18.76 -5.22 -12.35
CA TYR A 113 -19.41 -5.51 -13.63
C TYR A 113 -19.82 -6.97 -13.80
N PHE A 114 -19.03 -7.92 -13.28
CA PHE A 114 -19.25 -9.36 -13.44
C PHE A 114 -19.54 -10.08 -12.12
N GLY A 115 -19.39 -9.41 -10.97
CA GLY A 115 -19.61 -9.99 -9.64
C GLY A 115 -20.99 -9.67 -9.04
N THR A 116 -21.12 -9.92 -7.74
CA THR A 116 -22.37 -9.83 -6.96
C THR A 116 -22.68 -8.45 -6.39
N THR A 117 -21.79 -7.47 -6.59
CA THR A 117 -21.86 -6.12 -6.00
C THR A 117 -22.14 -5.06 -7.06
N VAL A 118 -23.28 -4.38 -6.96
CA VAL A 118 -23.60 -3.23 -7.81
C VAL A 118 -22.76 -2.04 -7.35
N MET A 119 -21.86 -1.54 -8.20
CA MET A 119 -21.10 -0.32 -7.92
C MET A 119 -21.98 0.92 -8.08
N ASP A 120 -21.98 1.80 -7.08
CA ASP A 120 -22.53 3.15 -7.25
C ASP A 120 -21.63 4.00 -8.17
N SER A 121 -22.23 4.99 -8.83
CA SER A 121 -21.57 6.02 -9.64
C SER A 121 -20.36 6.65 -8.93
N THR A 122 -20.46 6.90 -7.63
CA THR A 122 -19.35 7.43 -6.82
C THR A 122 -18.18 6.44 -6.75
N GLN A 123 -18.47 5.17 -6.47
CA GLN A 123 -17.45 4.12 -6.38
C GLN A 123 -16.75 3.93 -7.72
N LEU A 124 -17.51 3.90 -8.81
CA LEU A 124 -16.98 3.80 -10.16
C LEU A 124 -16.05 4.98 -10.48
N GLY A 125 -16.45 6.20 -10.13
CA GLY A 125 -15.60 7.39 -10.26
C GLY A 125 -14.28 7.26 -9.49
N THR A 126 -14.33 6.79 -8.24
CA THR A 126 -13.11 6.60 -7.42
C THR A 126 -12.18 5.54 -7.99
N VAL A 127 -12.72 4.43 -8.50
CA VAL A 127 -11.92 3.33 -9.07
C VAL A 127 -11.28 3.76 -10.39
N LEU A 128 -12.02 4.45 -11.27
CA LEU A 128 -11.46 4.98 -12.52
C LEU A 128 -10.36 6.03 -12.26
N PHE A 129 -10.54 6.87 -11.24
CA PHE A 129 -9.51 7.83 -10.85
C PHE A 129 -8.26 7.14 -10.29
N ALA A 130 -8.43 6.11 -9.45
CA ALA A 130 -7.32 5.31 -8.94
C ALA A 130 -6.56 4.59 -10.07
N LEU A 131 -7.26 4.05 -11.07
CA LEU A 131 -6.67 3.46 -12.26
C LEU A 131 -5.86 4.48 -13.07
N PHE A 132 -6.43 5.66 -13.29
CA PHE A 132 -5.76 6.72 -14.04
C PHE A 132 -4.49 7.20 -13.32
N VAL A 133 -4.59 7.60 -12.05
CA VAL A 133 -3.46 8.09 -11.27
C VAL A 133 -2.40 7.01 -11.08
N GLY A 134 -2.82 5.77 -10.79
CA GLY A 134 -1.92 4.63 -10.65
C GLY A 134 -1.17 4.30 -11.95
N GLY A 135 -1.87 4.34 -13.09
CA GLY A 135 -1.27 4.11 -14.40
C GLY A 135 -0.28 5.19 -14.81
N VAL A 136 -0.60 6.46 -14.54
CA VAL A 136 0.32 7.59 -14.75
C VAL A 136 1.54 7.47 -13.84
N ALA A 137 1.37 7.14 -12.56
CA ALA A 137 2.49 6.94 -11.64
C ALA A 137 3.38 5.78 -12.08
N PHE A 138 2.81 4.64 -12.47
CA PHE A 138 3.57 3.48 -12.93
C PHE A 138 4.37 3.79 -14.20
N THR A 139 3.72 4.32 -15.23
CA THR A 139 4.38 4.65 -16.50
C THR A 139 5.42 5.75 -16.31
N GLY A 140 5.12 6.79 -15.53
CA GLY A 140 6.05 7.86 -15.18
C GLY A 140 7.27 7.35 -14.44
N SER A 141 7.12 6.40 -13.52
CA SER A 141 8.25 5.80 -12.80
C SER A 141 9.11 4.85 -13.66
N VAL A 142 8.52 4.17 -14.64
CA VAL A 142 9.24 3.25 -15.53
C VAL A 142 10.02 3.98 -16.62
N PHE A 143 9.47 5.08 -17.16
CA PHE A 143 10.07 5.81 -18.28
C PHE A 143 10.71 7.15 -17.89
N GLY A 144 10.34 7.71 -16.75
CA GLY A 144 10.78 9.05 -16.31
C GLY A 144 12.06 9.07 -15.47
N VAL A 145 12.82 7.98 -15.48
CA VAL A 145 14.07 7.77 -14.71
C VAL A 145 15.23 7.55 -15.66
#